data_AF-A0A9P3ZDJ4-F1
#
_entry.id   AF-A0A9P3ZDJ4-F1
#
_cell.length_a   1.000
_cell.length_b   1.000
_cell.length_c   1.000
_cell.angle_alpha   90.00
_cell.angle_beta   90.00
_cell.angle_gamma   90.00
#
_symmetry.space_group_name_H-M   'P 1'
#
loop_
_entity.id
_entity.type
_entity.pdbx_description
1 polymer ?
#
loop_
_entity_poly.entity_id
_entity_poly.type
_entity_poly.pdbx_seq_one_letter_code
_entity_poly.pdbx_strand_id
1 'polypeptide(L)'
;MDCKVVSLNEKDQFIPKIKSSDPVITGLFQYDAAQQTSFEKRMSKENNGREAALANVIREYMSDLKLSNEQELNIQHLANGSKVVIGGQQAGLFGGPLYTFHKIFSIITLSKELTDTHKQQVVPVFWIAGEDHDFDEVNHTFVYNENHGSLHKVKYHTMEMPETTVSRYYPDKAELKQTLKTMFIHMKETVHTQGLLEICDRIIDQYDSWTDMFKALLHETFKAYGVLFIDAQFEPLRKMEAPMFKKILKKHQLLDDAFRATQQRTQNQGLNAMIQTDTNVHLFLHDENMRQLVSYDGKHFKLNKTDKTYIKEEIINIAENQPELFSNNVVTRPLMEEWLFNTVAFVGGPSEIKYWAELKDVFELFDVEMPIVMPRLRITYLNDRIEKLLSKYNIPLEKVLVDGVEGERSKFIREQASHQFIEKVEGMIEQQRRLNKDLLDEVAGNQNNINLVNKNNEIHIQQYDYLLKRYLLNIERENDISMKQFREIQETLHPMGGLQERIWNPLQILNDFGTDVFKPSTYPPLSYTFDHIIIKP
;
A
#
# COMPACT_ATOMS: atom_id res chain seq x y z
N MET A 1 15.74 -19.11 -6.64
CA MET A 1 14.35 -18.72 -6.35
C MET A 1 13.42 -19.24 -7.42
N ASP A 2 12.36 -19.94 -7.03
CA ASP A 2 11.29 -20.33 -7.95
C ASP A 2 10.17 -19.28 -7.94
N CYS A 3 9.58 -19.01 -9.10
CA CYS A 3 8.47 -18.09 -9.26
C CYS A 3 7.25 -18.84 -9.79
N LYS A 4 6.11 -18.74 -9.10
CA LYS A 4 4.83 -19.34 -9.51
C LYS A 4 3.74 -18.27 -9.51
N VAL A 5 2.93 -18.25 -10.55
CA VAL A 5 1.74 -17.40 -10.64
C VAL A 5 0.51 -18.19 -10.22
N VAL A 6 -0.34 -17.60 -9.38
CA VAL A 6 -1.60 -18.19 -8.89
C VAL A 6 -2.73 -17.17 -9.00
N SER A 7 -3.91 -17.62 -9.45
CA SER A 7 -5.10 -16.78 -9.46
C SER A 7 -5.83 -16.88 -8.12
N LEU A 8 -6.03 -15.74 -7.47
CA LEU A 8 -6.79 -15.65 -6.22
C LEU A 8 -8.24 -15.27 -6.52
N ASN A 9 -9.19 -15.94 -5.87
CA ASN A 9 -10.60 -15.57 -5.95
C ASN A 9 -10.91 -14.50 -4.90
N GLU A 10 -10.71 -13.24 -5.27
CA GLU A 10 -10.78 -12.12 -4.34
C GLU A 10 -12.22 -11.66 -4.08
N LYS A 11 -12.49 -11.22 -2.85
CA LYS A 11 -13.77 -10.60 -2.49
C LYS A 11 -13.98 -9.27 -3.24
N ASP A 12 -12.88 -8.56 -3.50
CA ASP A 12 -12.86 -7.33 -4.29
C ASP A 12 -12.68 -7.64 -5.77
N GLN A 13 -13.73 -7.41 -6.56
CA GLN A 13 -13.76 -7.74 -7.98
C GLN A 13 -13.18 -6.63 -8.87
N PHE A 14 -12.62 -5.55 -8.30
CA PHE A 14 -12.13 -4.41 -9.08
C PHE A 14 -10.95 -4.78 -10.00
N ILE A 15 -9.90 -5.42 -9.47
CA ILE A 15 -8.75 -5.86 -10.28
C ILE A 15 -9.14 -6.95 -11.30
N PRO A 16 -9.93 -7.98 -10.93
CA PRO A 16 -10.48 -8.92 -11.91
C PRO A 16 -11.24 -8.25 -13.06
N LYS A 17 -12.05 -7.22 -12.77
CA LYS A 17 -12.77 -6.46 -13.80
C LYS A 17 -11.86 -5.65 -14.71
N ILE A 18 -10.75 -5.11 -14.21
CA ILE A 18 -9.72 -4.48 -15.06
C ILE A 18 -9.10 -5.54 -15.98
N LYS A 19 -8.70 -6.70 -15.43
CA LYS A 19 -8.11 -7.80 -16.20
C LYS A 19 -9.01 -8.26 -17.35
N SER A 20 -10.33 -8.24 -17.14
CA SER A 20 -11.32 -8.64 -18.14
C SER A 20 -11.82 -7.52 -19.06
N SER A 21 -11.22 -6.33 -19.03
CA SER A 21 -11.70 -5.15 -19.78
C SER A 21 -13.18 -4.84 -19.54
N ASP A 22 -13.64 -4.92 -18.29
CA ASP A 22 -15.03 -4.61 -17.95
C ASP A 22 -15.39 -3.18 -18.40
N PRO A 23 -16.48 -2.97 -19.16
CA PRO A 23 -16.79 -1.68 -19.78
C PRO A 23 -17.15 -0.59 -18.76
N VAL A 24 -17.66 -0.96 -17.58
CA VAL A 24 -17.97 0.00 -16.52
C VAL A 24 -16.69 0.51 -15.91
N ILE A 25 -15.78 -0.39 -15.55
CA ILE A 25 -14.50 -0.01 -14.93
C ILE A 25 -13.57 0.70 -15.91
N THR A 26 -13.41 0.16 -17.12
CA THR A 26 -12.53 0.75 -18.15
C THR A 26 -13.03 2.13 -18.61
N GLY A 27 -14.34 2.36 -18.62
CA GLY A 27 -14.94 3.67 -18.94
C GLY A 27 -14.56 4.80 -17.97
N LEU A 28 -14.12 4.45 -16.75
CA LEU A 28 -13.64 5.41 -15.73
C LEU A 28 -12.21 5.87 -15.98
N PHE A 29 -11.47 5.20 -16.85
CA PHE A 29 -10.11 5.57 -17.23
C PHE A 29 -10.09 6.10 -18.67
N GLN A 30 -8.96 6.69 -19.06
CA GLN A 30 -8.73 7.10 -20.46
C GLN A 30 -8.22 5.94 -21.32
N TYR A 31 -7.50 5.00 -20.70
CA TYR A 31 -6.89 3.85 -21.36
C TYR A 31 -7.26 2.56 -20.64
N ASP A 32 -7.39 1.47 -21.40
CA ASP A 32 -7.62 0.13 -20.86
C ASP A 32 -6.27 -0.57 -20.60
N ALA A 33 -6.03 -0.92 -19.34
CA ALA A 33 -4.81 -1.57 -18.84
C ALA A 33 -4.60 -3.00 -19.37
N ALA A 34 -5.65 -3.67 -19.85
CA ALA A 34 -5.55 -5.03 -20.39
C ALA A 34 -5.36 -5.06 -21.91
N GLN A 35 -5.42 -3.91 -22.60
CA GLN A 35 -5.39 -3.84 -24.06
C GLN A 35 -4.06 -3.32 -24.59
N GLN A 36 -3.40 -4.11 -25.44
CA GLN A 36 -2.12 -3.72 -26.06
C GLN A 36 -2.23 -2.43 -26.88
N THR A 37 -3.38 -2.18 -27.51
CA THR A 37 -3.62 -0.95 -28.28
C THR A 37 -3.55 0.32 -27.42
N SER A 38 -3.82 0.23 -26.11
CA SER A 38 -3.66 1.35 -25.19
C SER A 38 -2.18 1.73 -25.05
N PHE A 39 -1.32 0.73 -24.88
CA PHE A 39 0.13 0.92 -24.78
C PHE A 39 0.72 1.47 -26.08
N GLU A 40 0.32 0.94 -27.23
CA GLU A 40 0.74 1.46 -28.55
C GLU A 40 0.41 2.96 -28.70
N LYS A 41 -0.83 3.34 -28.40
CA LYS A 41 -1.26 4.75 -28.44
C LYS A 41 -0.42 5.61 -27.51
N ARG A 42 -0.25 5.16 -26.25
CA ARG A 42 0.45 5.95 -25.24
C ARG A 42 1.95 6.06 -25.52
N MET A 43 2.59 5.00 -26.00
CA MET A 43 3.98 5.00 -26.43
C MET A 43 4.22 5.98 -27.60
N SER A 44 3.27 6.06 -28.54
CA SER A 44 3.36 6.94 -29.71
C SER A 44 3.09 8.42 -29.43
N LYS A 45 2.61 8.77 -28.23
CA LYS A 45 2.25 10.14 -27.89
C LYS A 45 3.48 11.05 -27.94
N GLU A 46 3.29 12.28 -28.40
CA GLU A 46 4.35 13.30 -28.36
C GLU A 46 4.79 13.61 -26.92
N ASN A 47 6.01 14.09 -26.84
CA ASN A 47 6.67 14.45 -25.60
C ASN A 47 6.22 15.82 -25.10
N ASN A 48 6.12 15.99 -23.78
CA ASN A 48 5.62 17.20 -23.14
C ASN A 48 6.63 18.37 -23.11
N GLY A 49 7.88 18.11 -23.50
CA GLY A 49 8.95 19.10 -23.65
C GLY A 49 9.73 19.44 -22.37
N ARG A 50 9.49 18.73 -21.26
CA ARG A 50 10.12 18.98 -19.94
C ARG A 50 11.28 18.05 -19.64
N GLU A 51 11.59 17.12 -20.53
CA GLU A 51 12.33 15.90 -20.20
C GLU A 51 13.80 16.18 -19.84
N ALA A 52 14.46 17.08 -20.57
CA ALA A 52 15.82 17.49 -20.27
C ALA A 52 15.92 18.22 -18.92
N ALA A 53 14.96 19.11 -18.60
CA ALA A 53 14.92 19.81 -17.32
C ALA A 53 14.64 18.83 -16.17
N LEU A 54 13.69 17.92 -16.36
CA LEU A 54 13.32 16.91 -15.38
C LEU A 54 14.47 15.92 -15.11
N ALA A 55 15.18 15.49 -16.15
CA ALA A 55 16.35 14.63 -16.00
C ALA A 55 17.48 15.32 -15.20
N ASN A 56 17.69 16.63 -15.38
CA ASN A 56 18.64 17.39 -14.57
C ASN A 56 18.20 17.49 -13.12
N VAL A 57 16.92 17.75 -12.85
CA VAL A 57 16.38 17.77 -11.47
C VAL A 57 16.55 16.42 -10.79
N ILE A 58 16.26 15.32 -11.48
CA ILE A 58 16.47 13.96 -10.93
C ILE A 58 17.94 13.68 -10.69
N ARG A 59 18.83 14.06 -11.61
CA ARG A 59 20.28 13.93 -11.42
C ARG A 59 20.76 14.71 -10.19
N GLU A 60 20.25 15.93 -10.00
CA GLU A 60 20.57 16.75 -8.83
C GLU A 60 20.08 16.09 -7.54
N TYR A 61 18.83 15.63 -7.51
CA TYR A 61 18.24 14.95 -6.34
C TYR A 61 19.01 13.69 -5.92
N MET A 62 19.58 12.97 -6.89
CA MET A 62 20.33 11.73 -6.66
C MET A 62 21.85 11.94 -6.60
N SER A 63 22.34 13.19 -6.57
CA SER A 63 23.77 13.52 -6.63
C SER A 63 24.57 13.14 -5.37
N ASP A 64 23.87 12.93 -4.26
CA ASP A 64 24.40 12.43 -2.99
C ASP A 64 24.54 10.89 -2.95
N LEU A 65 24.12 10.21 -4.02
CA LEU A 65 24.23 8.76 -4.20
C LEU A 65 25.36 8.42 -5.18
N LYS A 66 25.91 7.21 -5.06
CA LYS A 66 26.82 6.67 -6.08
C LYS A 66 26.02 5.95 -7.16
N LEU A 67 25.70 6.67 -8.23
CA LEU A 67 24.90 6.14 -9.34
C LEU A 67 25.56 4.95 -10.03
N SER A 68 24.73 3.97 -10.43
CA SER A 68 25.15 2.89 -11.31
C SER A 68 25.20 3.36 -12.76
N ASN A 69 25.89 2.60 -13.62
CA ASN A 69 25.90 2.88 -15.06
C ASN A 69 24.48 2.87 -15.65
N GLU A 70 23.63 1.94 -15.20
CA GLU A 70 22.23 1.85 -15.65
C GLU A 70 21.42 3.10 -15.27
N GLN A 71 21.64 3.65 -14.08
CA GLN A 71 20.97 4.89 -13.66
C GLN A 71 21.44 6.09 -14.48
N GLU A 72 22.74 6.20 -14.75
CA GLU A 72 23.27 7.28 -15.61
C GLU A 72 22.74 7.20 -17.04
N LEU A 73 22.65 5.99 -17.60
CA LEU A 73 22.03 5.75 -18.90
C LEU A 73 20.55 6.14 -18.87
N ASN A 74 19.80 5.74 -17.83
CA ASN A 74 18.39 6.08 -17.70
C ASN A 74 18.14 7.60 -17.54
N ILE A 75 19.03 8.33 -16.86
CA ILE A 75 18.98 9.81 -16.82
C ILE A 75 19.15 10.39 -18.23
N GLN A 76 20.10 9.86 -19.03
CA GLN A 76 20.30 10.31 -20.41
C GLN A 76 19.10 9.95 -21.30
N HIS A 77 18.55 8.75 -21.16
CA HIS A 77 17.36 8.32 -21.87
C HIS A 77 16.16 9.20 -21.56
N LEU A 78 15.96 9.54 -20.28
CA LEU A 78 14.94 10.48 -19.86
C LEU A 78 15.17 11.85 -20.51
N ALA A 79 16.38 12.40 -20.44
CA ALA A 79 16.72 13.69 -21.05
C ALA A 79 16.45 13.72 -22.57
N ASN A 80 16.63 12.58 -23.25
CA ASN A 80 16.37 12.38 -24.68
C ASN A 80 14.91 12.08 -25.00
N GLY A 81 14.00 12.15 -24.03
CA GLY A 81 12.57 12.04 -24.27
C GLY A 81 12.00 10.63 -24.16
N SER A 82 12.70 9.70 -23.48
CA SER A 82 12.15 8.37 -23.22
C SER A 82 10.89 8.45 -22.35
N LYS A 83 9.96 7.53 -22.59
CA LYS A 83 8.76 7.39 -21.77
C LYS A 83 9.13 6.80 -20.40
N VAL A 84 8.25 6.94 -19.42
CA VAL A 84 8.46 6.37 -18.08
C VAL A 84 7.34 5.41 -17.69
N VAL A 85 7.69 4.42 -16.87
CA VAL A 85 6.73 3.81 -15.96
C VAL A 85 7.03 4.38 -14.59
N ILE A 86 5.99 4.84 -13.91
CA ILE A 86 6.13 5.49 -12.62
C ILE A 86 5.16 4.89 -11.61
N GLY A 87 5.53 4.94 -10.36
CA GLY A 87 4.66 4.67 -9.23
C GLY A 87 5.32 5.24 -7.99
N GLY A 88 4.54 5.46 -6.94
CA GLY A 88 5.07 6.11 -5.75
C GLY A 88 4.59 5.49 -4.45
N GLN A 89 5.28 5.82 -3.37
CA GLN A 89 4.88 5.46 -2.02
C GLN A 89 5.42 6.48 -1.02
N GLN A 90 4.76 6.61 0.12
CA GLN A 90 5.33 7.32 1.27
C GLN A 90 6.60 6.62 1.75
N ALA A 91 7.49 7.41 2.37
CA ALA A 91 8.76 6.94 2.90
C ALA A 91 8.58 6.19 4.23
N GLY A 92 8.12 4.94 4.20
CA GLY A 92 7.93 4.14 5.42
C GLY A 92 9.24 3.81 6.15
N LEU A 93 9.18 3.68 7.48
CA LEU A 93 10.30 3.32 8.35
C LEU A 93 11.02 2.08 7.82
N PHE A 94 12.33 2.21 7.58
CA PHE A 94 13.20 1.14 7.06
C PHE A 94 12.66 0.49 5.77
N GLY A 95 12.17 1.29 4.84
CA GLY A 95 11.60 0.84 3.56
C GLY A 95 10.09 0.60 3.58
N GLY A 96 9.47 0.66 4.77
CA GLY A 96 8.03 0.44 4.95
C GLY A 96 7.61 -1.00 4.70
N PRO A 97 6.34 -1.22 4.32
CA PRO A 97 5.86 -2.56 3.96
C PRO A 97 6.48 -3.07 2.66
N LEU A 98 6.52 -4.39 2.52
CA LEU A 98 7.02 -5.11 1.34
C LEU A 98 6.41 -4.64 0.00
N TYR A 99 5.17 -4.18 -0.01
CA TYR A 99 4.55 -3.69 -1.24
C TYR A 99 5.30 -2.51 -1.86
N THR A 100 6.10 -1.75 -1.10
CA THR A 100 6.96 -0.68 -1.62
C THR A 100 7.95 -1.27 -2.62
N PHE A 101 8.62 -2.35 -2.23
CA PHE A 101 9.57 -3.07 -3.08
C PHE A 101 8.85 -3.75 -4.24
N HIS A 102 7.65 -4.31 -4.00
CA HIS A 102 6.86 -4.94 -5.06
C HIS A 102 6.40 -3.92 -6.11
N LYS A 103 6.06 -2.70 -5.70
CA LYS A 103 5.75 -1.59 -6.61
C LYS A 103 6.97 -1.20 -7.45
N ILE A 104 8.16 -1.13 -6.86
CA ILE A 104 9.41 -0.90 -7.61
C ILE A 104 9.67 -2.03 -8.61
N PHE A 105 9.53 -3.30 -8.19
CA PHE A 105 9.65 -4.44 -9.10
C PHE A 105 8.62 -4.40 -10.24
N SER A 106 7.41 -3.93 -9.97
CA SER A 106 6.37 -3.75 -10.98
C SER A 106 6.77 -2.70 -12.01
N ILE A 107 7.30 -1.56 -11.55
CA ILE A 107 7.81 -0.49 -12.41
C ILE A 107 8.96 -1.00 -13.29
N ILE A 108 9.92 -1.71 -12.70
CA ILE A 108 11.05 -2.33 -13.41
C ILE A 108 10.55 -3.31 -14.47
N THR A 109 9.68 -4.23 -14.06
CA THR A 109 9.17 -5.31 -14.93
C THR A 109 8.42 -4.74 -16.11
N LEU A 110 7.50 -3.80 -15.88
CA LEU A 110 6.72 -3.18 -16.95
C LEU A 110 7.59 -2.31 -17.87
N SER A 111 8.55 -1.56 -17.32
CA SER A 111 9.48 -0.76 -18.13
C SER A 111 10.28 -1.64 -19.09
N LYS A 112 10.76 -2.78 -18.59
CA LYS A 112 11.51 -3.75 -19.40
C LYS A 112 10.63 -4.38 -20.48
N GLU A 113 9.45 -4.87 -20.13
CA GLU A 113 8.53 -5.48 -21.10
C GLU A 113 8.11 -4.51 -22.21
N LEU A 114 7.83 -3.26 -21.86
CA LEU A 114 7.50 -2.22 -22.85
C LEU A 114 8.70 -1.87 -23.73
N THR A 115 9.90 -1.79 -23.14
CA THR A 115 11.14 -1.57 -23.90
C THR A 115 11.37 -2.70 -24.91
N ASP A 116 11.22 -3.94 -24.48
CA ASP A 116 11.41 -5.11 -25.32
C ASP A 116 10.34 -5.21 -26.42
N THR A 117 9.09 -4.85 -26.11
CA THR A 117 7.96 -4.94 -27.04
C THR A 117 8.00 -3.83 -28.10
N HIS A 118 8.23 -2.58 -27.68
CA HIS A 118 8.16 -1.42 -28.57
C HIS A 118 9.52 -1.00 -29.15
N LYS A 119 10.63 -1.62 -28.71
CA LYS A 119 12.00 -1.28 -29.13
C LYS A 119 12.34 0.20 -28.90
N GLN A 120 11.74 0.79 -27.87
CA GLN A 120 11.96 2.16 -27.41
C GLN A 120 12.23 2.11 -25.91
N GLN A 121 13.28 2.78 -25.44
CA GLN A 121 13.61 2.78 -24.01
C GLN A 121 12.46 3.36 -23.18
N VAL A 122 12.09 2.64 -22.12
CA VAL A 122 11.17 3.10 -21.08
C VAL A 122 11.90 3.12 -19.74
N VAL A 123 11.92 4.28 -19.09
CA VAL A 123 12.70 4.51 -17.87
C VAL A 123 11.87 4.21 -16.62
N PRO A 124 12.35 3.35 -15.70
CA PRO A 124 11.69 3.11 -14.42
C PRO A 124 11.95 4.27 -13.45
N VAL A 125 10.88 4.92 -13.01
CA VAL A 125 10.94 6.03 -12.03
C VAL A 125 10.11 5.69 -10.80
N PHE A 126 10.65 5.96 -9.61
CA PHE A 126 9.94 5.82 -8.35
C PHE A 126 9.74 7.18 -7.68
N TRP A 127 8.48 7.52 -7.43
CA TRP A 127 8.05 8.77 -6.80
C TRP A 127 7.95 8.62 -5.28
N ILE A 128 8.82 9.31 -4.55
CA ILE A 128 8.78 9.35 -3.09
C ILE A 128 7.75 10.41 -2.69
N ALA A 129 6.65 9.98 -2.05
CA ALA A 129 5.58 10.86 -1.60
C ALA A 129 5.95 11.56 -0.28
N GLY A 130 7.08 12.26 -0.27
CA GLY A 130 7.61 12.93 0.93
C GLY A 130 6.87 14.24 1.28
N GLU A 131 6.07 14.77 0.36
CA GLU A 131 5.20 15.93 0.57
C GLU A 131 4.03 15.66 1.53
N ASP A 132 3.77 14.40 1.88
CA ASP A 132 2.76 14.07 2.87
C ASP A 132 3.23 14.42 4.30
N HIS A 133 2.29 14.59 5.22
CA HIS A 133 2.51 14.95 6.62
C HIS A 133 1.99 13.87 7.59
N ASP A 134 1.41 12.78 7.09
CA ASP A 134 0.98 11.65 7.92
C ASP A 134 2.19 10.83 8.42
N PHE A 135 2.86 11.38 9.44
CA PHE A 135 4.02 10.73 10.04
C PHE A 135 3.65 9.43 10.77
N ASP A 136 2.41 9.30 11.26
CA ASP A 136 1.96 8.08 11.95
C ASP A 136 1.81 6.90 11.00
N GLU A 137 1.52 7.13 9.72
CA GLU A 137 1.53 6.08 8.71
C GLU A 137 2.96 5.54 8.44
N VAL A 138 3.98 6.41 8.50
CA VAL A 138 5.35 6.02 8.12
C VAL A 138 6.28 5.69 9.28
N ASN A 139 5.99 6.08 10.52
CA ASN A 139 6.89 5.94 11.67
C ASN A 139 6.99 4.52 12.26
N HIS A 140 6.41 3.52 11.61
CA HIS A 140 6.39 2.16 12.12
C HIS A 140 6.46 1.11 11.01
N THR A 141 6.81 -0.11 11.41
CA THR A 141 6.81 -1.29 10.56
C THR A 141 6.53 -2.54 11.39
N PHE A 142 6.41 -3.70 10.74
CA PHE A 142 6.21 -4.97 11.42
C PHE A 142 7.26 -5.98 10.99
N VAL A 143 7.73 -6.75 11.97
CA VAL A 143 8.65 -7.88 11.76
C VAL A 143 8.06 -9.13 12.36
N TYR A 144 8.20 -10.24 11.65
CA TYR A 144 7.76 -11.54 12.12
C TYR A 144 8.88 -12.23 12.88
N ASN A 145 8.61 -12.61 14.12
CA ASN A 145 9.54 -13.37 14.94
C ASN A 145 9.27 -14.87 14.78
N GLU A 146 10.16 -15.57 14.05
CA GLU A 146 10.03 -17.02 13.83
C GLU A 146 10.07 -17.83 15.13
N ASN A 147 10.82 -17.37 16.14
CA ASN A 147 11.00 -18.10 17.40
C ASN A 147 9.73 -18.10 18.26
N HIS A 148 9.01 -16.97 18.27
CA HIS A 148 7.77 -16.80 19.04
C HIS A 148 6.51 -17.01 18.20
N GLY A 149 6.64 -17.09 16.87
CA GLY A 149 5.54 -17.23 15.94
C GLY A 149 4.58 -16.04 15.99
N SER A 150 5.12 -14.83 16.15
CA SER A 150 4.34 -13.61 16.37
C SER A 150 4.89 -12.41 15.59
N LEU A 151 3.98 -11.54 15.15
CA LEU A 151 4.35 -10.23 14.62
C LEU A 151 4.66 -9.25 15.75
N HIS A 152 5.68 -8.43 15.52
CA HIS A 152 6.06 -7.34 16.40
C HIS A 152 6.00 -6.03 15.64
N LYS A 153 5.23 -5.07 16.17
CA LYS A 153 5.23 -3.69 15.67
C LYS A 153 6.47 -2.99 16.20
N VAL A 154 7.29 -2.48 15.29
CA VAL A 154 8.44 -1.63 15.59
C VAL A 154 8.05 -0.21 15.26
N LYS A 155 8.10 0.71 16.24
CA LYS A 155 7.73 2.11 16.07
C LYS A 155 8.91 2.99 16.50
N TYR A 156 9.22 3.98 15.67
CA TYR A 156 10.11 5.07 16.04
C TYR A 156 9.33 6.10 16.88
N HIS A 157 9.87 6.47 18.03
CA HIS A 157 9.21 7.39 18.96
C HIS A 157 9.84 8.78 18.87
N THR A 158 8.99 9.80 18.86
CA THR A 158 9.38 11.22 18.92
C THR A 158 8.60 11.90 20.04
N MET A 159 9.20 12.92 20.67
CA MET A 159 8.55 13.65 21.77
C MET A 159 7.33 14.44 21.28
N GLU A 160 7.45 15.07 20.11
CA GLU A 160 6.39 15.82 19.45
C GLU A 160 6.18 15.27 18.04
N MET A 161 4.91 15.15 17.65
CA MET A 161 4.55 14.70 16.31
C MET A 161 4.83 15.82 15.31
N PRO A 162 5.56 15.55 14.22
CA PRO A 162 5.86 16.57 13.23
C PRO A 162 4.58 16.96 12.49
N GLU A 163 4.33 18.27 12.39
CA GLU A 163 3.25 18.84 11.56
C GLU A 163 3.73 19.26 10.16
N THR A 164 5.04 19.09 9.92
CA THR A 164 5.70 19.32 8.63
C THR A 164 5.56 18.09 7.72
N THR A 165 6.00 18.24 6.47
CA THR A 165 6.08 17.12 5.51
C THR A 165 7.16 16.12 5.92
N VAL A 166 7.01 14.84 5.57
CA VAL A 166 7.99 13.78 5.87
C VAL A 166 9.38 14.13 5.31
N SER A 167 9.49 14.77 4.14
CA SER A 167 10.79 15.22 3.58
C SER A 167 11.51 16.26 4.41
N ARG A 168 10.79 17.02 5.25
CA ARG A 168 11.34 18.06 6.12
C ARG A 168 11.51 17.58 7.55
N TYR A 169 11.30 16.28 7.80
CA TYR A 169 11.49 15.67 9.11
C TYR A 169 12.91 15.09 9.27
N TYR A 170 13.56 15.46 10.36
CA TYR A 170 14.92 15.05 10.73
C TYR A 170 14.83 14.22 12.02
N PRO A 171 14.94 12.88 11.96
CA PRO A 171 14.83 12.04 13.15
C PRO A 171 16.04 12.19 14.08
N ASP A 172 15.85 11.90 15.36
CA ASP A 172 16.97 11.66 16.28
C ASP A 172 17.67 10.37 15.86
N LYS A 173 18.92 10.50 15.39
CA LYS A 173 19.71 9.37 14.90
C LYS A 173 19.96 8.31 15.97
N ALA A 174 20.11 8.69 17.24
CA ALA A 174 20.33 7.72 18.32
C ALA A 174 19.07 6.88 18.57
N GLU A 175 17.90 7.52 18.61
CA GLU A 175 16.61 6.82 18.75
C GLU A 175 16.31 5.95 17.52
N LEU A 176 16.63 6.42 16.32
CA LEU A 176 16.46 5.65 15.09
C LEU A 176 17.36 4.41 15.07
N LYS A 177 18.63 4.53 15.48
CA LYS A 177 19.54 3.39 15.66
C LYS A 177 19.05 2.41 16.72
N GLN A 178 18.47 2.91 17.82
CA GLN A 178 17.89 2.04 18.84
C GLN A 178 16.65 1.30 18.34
N THR A 179 15.81 1.98 17.55
CA THR A 179 14.65 1.38 16.86
C THR A 179 15.11 0.30 15.90
N LEU A 180 16.17 0.55 15.12
CA LEU A 180 16.79 -0.43 14.23
C LEU A 180 17.27 -1.67 14.99
N LYS A 181 18.02 -1.49 16.08
CA LYS A 181 18.45 -2.62 16.93
C LYS A 181 17.28 -3.44 17.46
N THR A 182 16.21 -2.76 17.90
CA THR A 182 14.99 -3.42 18.39
C THR A 182 14.33 -4.27 17.31
N MET A 183 14.29 -3.76 16.07
CA MET A 183 13.81 -4.51 14.92
C MET A 183 14.57 -5.82 14.71
N PHE A 184 15.92 -5.76 14.71
CA PHE A 184 16.77 -6.93 14.51
C PHE A 184 16.73 -7.93 15.67
N ILE A 185 16.50 -7.49 16.92
CA ILE A 185 16.27 -8.39 18.07
C ILE A 185 15.02 -9.26 17.86
N HIS A 186 14.00 -8.72 17.20
CA HIS A 186 12.77 -9.45 16.91
C HIS A 186 12.86 -10.31 15.65
N MET A 187 13.88 -10.09 14.80
CA MET A 187 14.20 -10.99 13.70
C MET A 187 15.01 -12.19 14.19
N LYS A 188 15.05 -13.24 13.38
CA LYS A 188 15.97 -14.35 13.59
C LYS A 188 17.37 -13.93 13.16
N GLU A 189 18.37 -14.23 13.99
CA GLU A 189 19.76 -14.04 13.62
C GLU A 189 20.17 -15.03 12.52
N THR A 190 20.78 -14.51 11.46
CA THR A 190 21.30 -15.24 10.30
C THR A 190 22.72 -14.79 10.01
N VAL A 191 23.37 -15.45 9.05
CA VAL A 191 24.69 -15.02 8.55
C VAL A 191 24.67 -13.64 7.87
N HIS A 192 23.49 -13.10 7.56
CA HIS A 192 23.30 -11.82 6.88
C HIS A 192 23.00 -10.66 7.84
N THR A 193 22.56 -10.96 9.07
CA THR A 193 22.12 -10.00 10.08
C THR A 193 23.13 -8.89 10.31
N GLN A 194 24.37 -9.24 10.62
CA GLN A 194 25.41 -8.26 10.95
C GLN A 194 25.70 -7.32 9.78
N GLY A 195 25.86 -7.86 8.57
CA GLY A 195 26.15 -7.05 7.38
C GLY A 195 24.99 -6.14 7.00
N LEU A 196 23.74 -6.60 7.14
CA LEU A 196 22.57 -5.77 6.87
C LEU A 196 22.41 -4.65 7.92
N LEU A 197 22.64 -4.95 9.20
CA LEU A 197 22.64 -3.95 10.27
C LEU A 197 23.67 -2.86 10.01
N GLU A 198 24.89 -3.21 9.60
CA GLU A 198 25.95 -2.25 9.26
C GLU A 198 25.62 -1.38 8.04
N ILE A 199 24.88 -1.89 7.06
CA ILE A 199 24.40 -1.09 5.93
C ILE A 199 23.39 -0.05 6.42
N CYS A 200 22.40 -0.48 7.19
CA CYS A 200 21.37 0.42 7.72
C CYS A 200 21.95 1.46 8.68
N ASP A 201 22.87 1.07 9.58
CA ASP A 201 23.51 1.99 10.53
C ASP A 201 24.30 3.09 9.80
N ARG A 202 25.02 2.72 8.74
CA ARG A 202 25.76 3.66 7.90
C ARG A 202 24.85 4.65 7.16
N ILE A 203 23.70 4.17 6.66
CA ILE A 203 22.68 5.04 6.04
C ILE A 203 22.17 6.06 7.06
N ILE A 204 21.87 5.63 8.29
CA ILE A 204 21.42 6.54 9.36
C ILE A 204 22.49 7.60 9.68
N ASP A 205 23.77 7.22 9.67
CA ASP A 205 24.86 8.17 9.93
C ASP A 205 25.04 9.17 8.77
N GLN A 206 24.98 8.69 7.53
CA GLN A 206 25.32 9.48 6.35
C GLN A 206 24.23 10.48 5.94
N TYR A 207 22.96 10.17 6.17
CA TYR A 207 21.82 10.98 5.73
C TYR A 207 21.11 11.61 6.93
N ASP A 208 20.47 12.76 6.71
CA ASP A 208 19.88 13.55 7.80
C ASP A 208 18.35 13.51 7.80
N SER A 209 17.71 13.63 6.63
CA SER A 209 16.25 13.62 6.54
C SER A 209 15.69 12.20 6.45
N TRP A 210 14.43 12.04 6.85
CA TRP A 210 13.71 10.77 6.79
C TRP A 210 13.62 10.20 5.36
N THR A 211 13.33 11.06 4.38
CA THR A 211 13.20 10.63 2.98
C THR A 211 14.55 10.34 2.33
N ASP A 212 15.63 10.99 2.75
CA ASP A 212 16.98 10.67 2.25
C ASP A 212 17.46 9.29 2.72
N MET A 213 17.20 8.93 3.98
CA MET A 213 17.50 7.59 4.50
C MET A 213 16.70 6.51 3.74
N PHE A 214 15.42 6.79 3.46
CA PHE A 214 14.56 5.91 2.66
C PHE A 214 15.07 5.77 1.22
N LYS A 215 15.38 6.89 0.55
CA LYS A 215 16.00 6.94 -0.78
C LYS A 215 17.28 6.12 -0.84
N ALA A 216 18.17 6.29 0.13
CA ALA A 216 19.45 5.58 0.18
C ALA A 216 19.26 4.06 0.32
N LEU A 217 18.33 3.60 1.16
CA LEU A 217 18.01 2.18 1.31
C LEU A 217 17.47 1.57 0.01
N LEU A 218 16.54 2.27 -0.65
CA LEU A 218 16.01 1.83 -1.94
C LEU A 218 17.10 1.85 -3.03
N HIS A 219 17.96 2.86 -3.03
CA HIS A 219 19.09 2.94 -3.96
C HIS A 219 20.04 1.75 -3.80
N GLU A 220 20.45 1.41 -2.58
CA GLU A 220 21.33 0.27 -2.35
C GLU A 220 20.73 -1.05 -2.87
N THR A 221 19.41 -1.18 -2.77
CA THR A 221 18.67 -2.37 -3.24
C THR A 221 18.52 -2.38 -4.77
N PHE A 222 18.09 -1.27 -5.37
CA PHE A 222 17.56 -1.25 -6.74
C PHE A 222 18.46 -0.56 -7.78
N LYS A 223 19.61 0.01 -7.40
CA LYS A 223 20.52 0.69 -8.35
C LYS A 223 20.97 -0.17 -9.52
N ALA A 224 21.05 -1.49 -9.34
CA ALA A 224 21.41 -2.42 -10.41
C ALA A 224 20.33 -2.55 -11.50
N TYR A 225 19.08 -2.17 -11.21
CA TYR A 225 17.99 -2.13 -12.19
C TYR A 225 17.84 -0.76 -12.88
N GLY A 226 18.69 0.22 -12.54
CA GLY A 226 18.63 1.54 -13.15
C GLY A 226 17.45 2.42 -12.69
N VAL A 227 16.77 2.08 -11.57
CA VAL A 227 15.63 2.86 -11.07
C VAL A 227 16.07 4.27 -10.69
N LEU A 228 15.33 5.27 -11.17
CA LEU A 228 15.50 6.67 -10.79
C LEU A 228 14.52 7.02 -9.67
N PHE A 229 14.97 7.86 -8.73
CA PHE A 229 14.17 8.30 -7.58
C PHE A 229 13.96 9.80 -7.65
N ILE A 230 12.80 10.27 -7.20
CA ILE A 230 12.53 11.69 -7.00
C ILE A 230 11.57 11.88 -5.82
N ASP A 231 11.84 12.85 -4.96
CA ASP A 231 10.90 13.27 -3.91
C ASP A 231 10.00 14.39 -4.43
N ALA A 232 8.69 14.21 -4.22
CA ALA A 232 7.65 15.19 -4.52
C ALA A 232 7.94 16.58 -3.94
N GLN A 233 8.63 16.64 -2.79
CA GLN A 233 8.92 17.87 -2.07
C GLN A 233 10.27 18.51 -2.46
N PHE A 234 11.01 17.93 -3.41
CA PHE A 234 12.32 18.44 -3.81
C PHE A 234 12.20 19.83 -4.45
N GLU A 235 12.92 20.83 -3.92
CA GLU A 235 12.70 22.24 -4.29
C GLU A 235 12.93 22.54 -5.79
N PRO A 236 13.98 22.01 -6.46
CA PRO A 236 14.12 22.15 -7.91
C PRO A 236 12.95 21.58 -8.70
N LEU A 237 12.32 20.50 -8.22
CA LEU A 237 11.10 19.95 -8.84
C LEU A 237 9.93 20.92 -8.65
N ARG A 238 9.72 21.43 -7.43
CA ARG A 238 8.68 22.43 -7.15
C ARG A 238 8.77 23.67 -8.03
N LYS A 239 9.99 24.12 -8.34
CA LYS A 239 10.22 25.22 -9.29
C LYS A 239 9.70 24.90 -10.70
N MET A 240 9.80 23.65 -11.15
CA MET A 240 9.19 23.21 -12.41
C MET A 240 7.67 23.17 -12.33
N GLU A 241 7.09 22.87 -11.17
CA GLU A 241 5.65 22.75 -10.93
C GLU A 241 4.90 24.08 -10.82
N ALA A 242 5.61 25.20 -10.59
CA ALA A 242 5.03 26.53 -10.41
C ALA A 242 3.94 26.91 -11.44
N PRO A 243 4.10 26.67 -12.77
CA PRO A 243 3.06 26.96 -13.75
C PRO A 243 1.77 26.17 -13.53
N MET A 244 1.89 24.90 -13.10
CA MET A 244 0.73 24.05 -12.82
C MET A 244 0.05 24.46 -11.52
N PHE A 245 0.79 24.78 -10.45
CA PHE A 245 0.19 25.35 -9.24
C PHE A 245 -0.63 26.62 -9.52
N LYS A 246 -0.07 27.54 -10.31
CA LYS A 246 -0.80 28.73 -10.76
C LYS A 246 -2.07 28.38 -11.55
N LYS A 247 -2.01 27.36 -12.40
CA LYS A 247 -3.17 26.89 -13.18
C LYS A 247 -4.24 26.29 -12.26
N ILE A 248 -3.85 25.47 -11.28
CA ILE A 248 -4.73 24.88 -10.28
C ILE A 248 -5.41 25.98 -9.46
N LEU A 249 -4.65 26.90 -8.86
CA LEU A 249 -5.20 28.03 -8.09
C LEU A 249 -6.17 28.89 -8.89
N LYS A 250 -5.92 29.09 -10.20
CA LYS A 250 -6.83 29.86 -11.06
C LYS A 250 -8.12 29.13 -11.41
N LYS A 251 -8.07 27.80 -11.54
CA LYS A 251 -9.18 26.92 -11.95
C LYS A 251 -9.79 26.12 -10.80
N HIS A 252 -9.47 26.46 -9.55
CA HIS A 252 -9.75 25.58 -8.42
C HIS A 252 -11.23 25.21 -8.24
N GLN A 253 -12.16 26.13 -8.52
CA GLN A 253 -13.61 25.86 -8.48
C GLN A 253 -14.02 24.85 -9.55
N LEU A 254 -13.58 25.05 -10.80
CA LEU A 254 -13.85 24.10 -11.89
C LEU A 254 -13.22 22.73 -11.61
N LEU A 255 -12.07 22.71 -10.94
CA LEU A 255 -11.40 21.48 -10.53
C LEU A 255 -12.26 20.71 -9.51
N ASP A 256 -12.68 21.36 -8.42
CA ASP A 256 -13.54 20.74 -7.41
C ASP A 256 -14.87 20.28 -8.03
N ASP A 257 -15.53 21.11 -8.84
CA ASP A 257 -16.76 20.74 -9.53
C ASP A 257 -16.59 19.48 -10.41
N ALA A 258 -15.52 19.41 -11.21
CA ALA A 258 -15.21 18.25 -12.05
C ALA A 258 -14.91 16.99 -11.22
N PHE A 259 -14.15 17.13 -10.13
CA PHE A 259 -13.85 16.04 -9.21
C PHE A 259 -15.13 15.50 -8.54
N ARG A 260 -15.95 16.38 -7.95
CA ARG A 260 -17.19 15.99 -7.25
C ARG A 260 -18.20 15.37 -8.21
N ALA A 261 -18.33 15.90 -9.42
CA ALA A 261 -19.20 15.32 -10.45
C ALA A 261 -18.72 13.92 -10.86
N THR A 262 -17.41 13.73 -11.04
CA THR A 262 -16.83 12.42 -11.38
C THR A 262 -17.04 11.42 -10.24
N GLN A 263 -16.79 11.82 -8.99
CA GLN A 263 -17.03 10.99 -7.82
C GLN A 263 -18.50 10.57 -7.71
N GLN A 264 -19.44 11.50 -7.90
CA GLN A 264 -20.87 11.19 -7.89
C GLN A 264 -21.27 10.20 -8.99
N ARG A 265 -20.74 10.34 -10.21
CA ARG A 265 -21.00 9.38 -11.31
C ARG A 265 -20.42 7.99 -11.00
N THR A 266 -19.23 7.94 -10.43
CA THR A 266 -18.55 6.71 -10.02
C THR A 266 -19.36 5.98 -8.92
N GLN A 267 -19.90 6.74 -7.96
CA GLN A 267 -20.80 6.21 -6.93
C GLN A 267 -22.12 5.66 -7.49
N ASN A 268 -22.72 6.37 -8.44
CA ASN A 268 -23.94 5.92 -9.12
C ASN A 268 -23.74 4.62 -9.92
N GLN A 269 -22.49 4.26 -10.26
CA GLN A 269 -22.12 2.99 -10.91
C GLN A 269 -21.83 1.87 -9.89
N GLY A 270 -22.05 2.10 -8.60
CA GLY A 270 -21.91 1.09 -7.54
C GLY A 270 -20.51 0.99 -6.94
N LEU A 271 -19.64 1.98 -7.16
CA LEU A 271 -18.32 2.07 -6.53
C LEU A 271 -18.37 2.96 -5.28
N ASN A 272 -17.54 2.66 -4.29
CA ASN A 272 -17.42 3.50 -3.11
C ASN A 272 -16.47 4.66 -3.39
N ALA A 273 -16.76 5.85 -2.84
CA ALA A 273 -15.80 6.95 -2.86
C ALA A 273 -14.56 6.60 -2.03
N MET A 274 -13.40 6.75 -2.65
CA MET A 274 -12.09 6.51 -2.06
C MET A 274 -11.48 7.82 -1.55
N ILE A 275 -11.70 8.94 -2.24
CA ILE A 275 -11.17 10.25 -1.84
C ILE A 275 -12.14 10.96 -0.92
N GLN A 276 -11.67 11.30 0.28
CA GLN A 276 -12.35 12.19 1.21
C GLN A 276 -11.52 13.47 1.36
N THR A 277 -12.13 14.62 1.10
CA THR A 277 -11.48 15.93 1.16
C THR A 277 -12.49 17.01 1.44
N ASP A 278 -12.14 17.97 2.29
CA ASP A 278 -13.00 19.09 2.71
C ASP A 278 -12.62 20.42 2.05
N THR A 279 -11.61 20.39 1.17
CA THR A 279 -11.19 21.56 0.38
C THR A 279 -11.81 21.58 -1.02
N ASN A 280 -11.96 22.80 -1.55
CA ASN A 280 -12.28 23.14 -2.94
C ASN A 280 -11.08 23.75 -3.71
N VAL A 281 -9.87 23.64 -3.16
CA VAL A 281 -8.61 24.11 -3.76
C VAL A 281 -7.67 22.96 -4.08
N HIS A 282 -7.72 21.89 -3.29
CA HIS A 282 -6.93 20.68 -3.48
C HIS A 282 -5.40 20.91 -3.46
N LEU A 283 -4.95 21.90 -2.70
CA LEU A 283 -3.54 22.17 -2.45
C LEU A 283 -3.30 22.37 -0.96
N PHE A 284 -2.07 22.15 -0.55
CA PHE A 284 -1.55 22.55 0.75
C PHE A 284 -0.52 23.67 0.59
N LEU A 285 -0.41 24.51 1.60
CA LEU A 285 0.62 25.52 1.74
C LEU A 285 1.40 25.27 3.02
N HIS A 286 2.73 25.25 2.93
CA HIS A 286 3.63 25.16 4.04
C HIS A 286 3.84 26.55 4.64
N ASP A 287 3.47 26.71 5.90
CA ASP A 287 3.55 27.98 6.63
C ASP A 287 3.76 27.69 8.12
N GLU A 288 4.67 28.44 8.76
CA GLU A 288 5.05 28.26 10.18
C GLU A 288 5.48 26.81 10.51
N ASN A 289 6.26 26.18 9.62
CA ASN A 289 6.69 24.78 9.71
C ASN A 289 5.57 23.74 9.68
N MET A 290 4.35 24.15 9.34
CA MET A 290 3.19 23.26 9.22
C MET A 290 2.75 23.12 7.78
N ARG A 291 2.33 21.91 7.38
CA ARG A 291 1.60 21.71 6.12
C ARG A 291 0.11 21.99 6.36
N GLN A 292 -0.43 23.04 5.75
CA GLN A 292 -1.80 23.49 6.00
C GLN A 292 -2.67 23.37 4.76
N LEU A 293 -3.89 22.85 4.91
CA LEU A 293 -4.83 22.68 3.81
C LEU A 293 -5.35 24.05 3.37
N VAL A 294 -5.26 24.34 2.07
CA VAL A 294 -5.81 25.57 1.50
C VAL A 294 -7.27 25.36 1.16
N SER A 295 -8.13 26.30 1.48
CA SER A 295 -9.56 26.33 1.14
C SER A 295 -9.96 27.71 0.62
N TYR A 296 -11.07 27.84 -0.09
CA TYR A 296 -11.58 29.12 -0.58
C TYR A 296 -13.01 29.37 -0.08
N ASP A 297 -13.24 30.51 0.59
CA ASP A 297 -14.52 30.83 1.24
C ASP A 297 -15.48 31.70 0.40
N GLY A 298 -15.14 31.92 -0.88
CA GLY A 298 -15.87 32.83 -1.77
C GLY A 298 -15.18 34.19 -1.94
N LYS A 299 -14.28 34.58 -1.03
CA LYS A 299 -13.54 35.85 -1.08
C LYS A 299 -12.03 35.68 -0.93
N HIS A 300 -11.58 34.83 -0.01
CA HIS A 300 -10.15 34.62 0.28
C HIS A 300 -9.79 33.13 0.31
N PHE A 301 -8.51 32.85 0.05
CA PHE A 301 -7.91 31.57 0.35
C PHE A 301 -7.53 31.53 1.83
N LYS A 302 -7.89 30.46 2.53
CA LYS A 302 -7.68 30.27 3.98
C LYS A 302 -6.87 29.01 4.25
N LEU A 303 -6.04 29.08 5.28
CA LEU A 303 -5.37 27.91 5.85
C LEU A 303 -6.21 27.32 6.98
N ASN A 304 -6.11 26.01 7.21
CA ASN A 304 -6.95 25.31 8.17
C ASN A 304 -6.45 25.36 9.63
N LYS A 305 -5.18 25.70 9.87
CA LYS A 305 -4.59 25.75 11.23
C LYS A 305 -4.30 27.17 11.74
N THR A 306 -4.27 28.16 10.85
CA THR A 306 -3.94 29.55 11.18
C THR A 306 -5.03 30.48 10.65
N ASP A 307 -5.11 31.68 11.23
CA ASP A 307 -6.05 32.73 10.77
C ASP A 307 -5.56 33.47 9.51
N LYS A 308 -4.49 32.97 8.86
CA LYS A 308 -3.94 33.60 7.66
C LYS A 308 -4.88 33.41 6.47
N THR A 309 -5.05 34.51 5.74
CA THR A 309 -5.88 34.55 4.53
C THR A 309 -5.14 35.28 3.42
N TYR A 310 -5.35 34.85 2.18
CA TYR A 310 -4.71 35.41 0.99
C TYR A 310 -5.76 35.80 -0.04
N ILE A 311 -5.61 36.95 -0.68
CA ILE A 311 -6.33 37.23 -1.92
C ILE A 311 -5.72 36.42 -3.09
N LYS A 312 -6.46 36.34 -4.19
CA LYS A 312 -6.07 35.54 -5.36
C LYS A 312 -4.71 35.93 -5.92
N GLU A 313 -4.43 37.22 -6.02
CA GLU A 313 -3.17 37.75 -6.53
C GLU A 313 -1.98 37.39 -5.64
N GLU A 314 -2.16 37.44 -4.32
CA GLU A 314 -1.13 37.10 -3.33
C GLU A 314 -0.76 35.62 -3.40
N ILE A 315 -1.73 34.71 -3.34
CA ILE A 315 -1.43 33.27 -3.33
C ILE A 315 -0.83 32.81 -4.66
N ILE A 316 -1.24 33.42 -5.78
CA ILE A 316 -0.64 33.16 -7.10
C ILE A 316 0.80 33.67 -7.15
N ASN A 317 1.08 34.83 -6.53
CA ASN A 317 2.44 35.37 -6.42
C ASN A 317 3.35 34.48 -5.55
N ILE A 318 2.82 33.87 -4.49
CA ILE A 318 3.56 32.85 -3.72
C ILE A 318 3.86 31.64 -4.62
N ALA A 319 2.87 31.14 -5.37
CA ALA A 319 3.08 29.98 -6.26
C ALA A 319 4.09 30.26 -7.39
N GLU A 320 4.30 31.52 -7.76
CA GLU A 320 5.29 31.94 -8.76
C GLU A 320 6.70 32.06 -8.20
N ASN A 321 6.84 32.65 -7.01
CA ASN A 321 8.15 33.03 -6.47
C ASN A 321 8.67 32.07 -5.39
N GLN A 322 7.78 31.33 -4.74
CA GLN A 322 8.05 30.40 -3.64
C GLN A 322 7.25 29.08 -3.81
N PRO A 323 7.32 28.41 -4.97
CA PRO A 323 6.54 27.19 -5.22
C PRO A 323 6.90 26.03 -4.27
N GLU A 324 8.08 26.06 -3.64
CA GLU A 324 8.53 25.08 -2.64
C GLU A 324 7.66 25.02 -1.38
N LEU A 325 6.84 26.06 -1.15
CA LEU A 325 5.84 26.09 -0.08
C LEU A 325 4.55 25.35 -0.46
N PHE A 326 4.29 25.09 -1.74
CA PHE A 326 3.09 24.35 -2.15
C PHE A 326 3.32 22.84 -2.16
N SER A 327 2.25 22.10 -1.89
CA SER A 327 2.20 20.66 -2.12
C SER A 327 0.81 20.22 -2.57
N ASN A 328 0.76 19.08 -3.25
CA ASN A 328 -0.46 18.53 -3.80
C ASN A 328 -1.19 17.67 -2.77
N ASN A 329 -2.51 17.54 -2.89
CA ASN A 329 -3.26 16.52 -2.16
C ASN A 329 -3.51 15.30 -3.06
N VAL A 330 -4.28 14.32 -2.56
CA VAL A 330 -4.61 13.09 -3.31
C VAL A 330 -5.29 13.34 -4.66
N VAL A 331 -5.96 14.48 -4.87
CA VAL A 331 -6.63 14.83 -6.14
C VAL A 331 -5.63 15.43 -7.15
N THR A 332 -4.78 16.36 -6.70
CA THR A 332 -3.87 17.11 -7.58
C THR A 332 -2.53 16.43 -7.80
N ARG A 333 -2.11 15.50 -6.92
CA ARG A 333 -0.83 14.80 -7.04
C ARG A 333 -0.75 13.97 -8.33
N PRO A 334 -1.75 13.12 -8.68
CA PRO A 334 -1.76 12.43 -9.97
C PRO A 334 -1.64 13.39 -11.16
N LEU A 335 -2.36 14.50 -11.13
CA LEU A 335 -2.32 15.50 -12.20
C LEU A 335 -0.93 16.12 -12.34
N MET A 336 -0.27 16.46 -11.23
CA MET A 336 1.07 17.05 -11.24
C MET A 336 2.13 16.07 -11.75
N GLU A 337 2.10 14.84 -11.26
CA GLU A 337 3.01 13.76 -11.67
C GLU A 337 2.94 13.56 -13.19
N GLU A 338 1.73 13.45 -13.73
CA GLU A 338 1.49 13.21 -15.16
C GLU A 338 1.74 14.43 -16.04
N TRP A 339 1.68 15.63 -15.46
CA TRP A 339 2.08 16.85 -16.17
C TRP A 339 3.61 16.97 -16.28
N LEU A 340 4.35 16.50 -15.28
CA LEU A 340 5.81 16.50 -15.28
C LEU A 340 6.38 15.44 -16.24
N PHE A 341 5.88 14.22 -16.17
CA PHE A 341 6.46 13.06 -16.84
C PHE A 341 5.74 12.69 -18.15
N ASN A 342 6.47 12.03 -19.07
CA ASN A 342 5.85 11.33 -20.19
C ASN A 342 5.51 9.89 -19.79
N THR A 343 4.59 9.74 -18.84
CA THR A 343 4.25 8.45 -18.23
C THR A 343 3.43 7.58 -19.17
N VAL A 344 3.93 6.39 -19.52
CA VAL A 344 3.12 5.40 -20.23
C VAL A 344 2.16 4.69 -19.28
N ALA A 345 2.68 4.27 -18.13
CA ALA A 345 1.89 3.60 -17.13
C ALA A 345 2.22 4.10 -15.72
N PHE A 346 1.17 4.36 -14.95
CA PHE A 346 1.24 4.55 -13.51
C PHE A 346 0.98 3.20 -12.82
N VAL A 347 1.82 2.84 -11.86
CA VAL A 347 1.70 1.59 -11.10
C VAL A 347 1.23 1.87 -9.68
N GLY A 348 0.01 1.47 -9.37
CA GLY A 348 -0.66 1.70 -8.09
C GLY A 348 -1.07 0.42 -7.36
N GLY A 349 -1.25 0.52 -6.05
CA GLY A 349 -1.95 -0.48 -5.25
C GLY A 349 -3.48 -0.43 -5.44
N PRO A 350 -4.23 -1.38 -4.87
CA PRO A 350 -5.68 -1.48 -5.09
C PRO A 350 -6.45 -0.20 -4.77
N SER A 351 -6.14 0.47 -3.66
CA SER A 351 -6.78 1.74 -3.29
C SER A 351 -6.42 2.88 -4.24
N GLU A 352 -5.19 2.88 -4.77
CA GLU A 352 -4.73 3.91 -5.69
C GLU A 352 -5.52 3.84 -6.99
N ILE A 353 -5.54 2.68 -7.63
CA ILE A 353 -6.24 2.48 -8.92
C ILE A 353 -7.71 2.90 -8.80
N LYS A 354 -8.37 2.58 -7.68
CA LYS A 354 -9.76 2.97 -7.46
C LYS A 354 -9.94 4.47 -7.35
N TYR A 355 -9.08 5.18 -6.63
CA TYR A 355 -9.23 6.63 -6.55
C TYR A 355 -8.89 7.32 -7.87
N TRP A 356 -7.97 6.77 -8.68
CA TRP A 356 -7.66 7.32 -10.00
C TRP A 356 -8.90 7.35 -10.92
N ALA A 357 -9.83 6.41 -10.75
CA ALA A 357 -11.12 6.40 -11.44
C ALA A 357 -11.98 7.65 -11.14
N GLU A 358 -11.75 8.33 -10.01
CA GLU A 358 -12.47 9.54 -9.61
C GLU A 358 -11.88 10.81 -10.22
N LEU A 359 -10.80 10.71 -11.03
CA LEU A 359 -10.01 11.86 -11.49
C LEU A 359 -10.11 12.14 -12.99
N LYS A 360 -10.83 11.33 -13.77
CA LYS A 360 -10.85 11.44 -15.24
C LYS A 360 -11.15 12.85 -15.76
N ASP A 361 -12.24 13.48 -15.30
CA ASP A 361 -12.60 14.82 -15.76
C ASP A 361 -11.61 15.90 -15.27
N VAL A 362 -10.90 15.65 -14.16
CA VAL A 362 -9.85 16.55 -13.69
C VAL A 362 -8.68 16.56 -14.67
N PHE A 363 -8.27 15.39 -15.16
CA PHE A 363 -7.26 15.27 -16.21
C PHE A 363 -7.69 16.00 -17.50
N GLU A 364 -8.92 15.76 -17.95
CA GLU A 364 -9.50 16.42 -19.14
C GLU A 364 -9.55 17.96 -18.99
N LEU A 365 -9.97 18.49 -17.84
CA LEU A 365 -10.03 19.93 -17.55
C LEU A 365 -8.66 20.64 -17.68
N PHE A 366 -7.59 19.91 -17.35
CA PHE A 366 -6.23 20.42 -17.35
C PHE A 366 -5.44 20.11 -18.62
N ASP A 367 -6.05 19.41 -19.59
CA ASP A 367 -5.40 18.97 -20.84
C ASP A 367 -4.14 18.14 -20.55
N VAL A 368 -4.26 17.23 -19.58
CA VAL A 368 -3.26 16.23 -19.24
C VAL A 368 -3.88 14.87 -19.53
N GLU A 369 -3.21 14.05 -20.33
CA GLU A 369 -3.69 12.70 -20.57
C GLU A 369 -3.40 11.82 -19.35
N MET A 370 -4.43 11.12 -18.88
CA MET A 370 -4.27 10.11 -17.84
C MET A 370 -3.42 8.95 -18.38
N PRO A 371 -2.44 8.41 -17.63
CA PRO A 371 -1.63 7.27 -18.05
C PRO A 371 -2.45 5.99 -18.01
N ILE A 372 -1.84 4.89 -18.44
CA ILE A 372 -2.41 3.56 -18.19
C ILE A 372 -2.25 3.26 -16.70
N VAL A 373 -3.35 3.12 -15.97
CA VAL A 373 -3.33 2.84 -14.53
C VAL A 373 -3.26 1.33 -14.30
N MET A 374 -2.08 0.86 -13.91
CA MET A 374 -1.76 -0.56 -13.74
C MET A 374 -1.77 -0.97 -12.25
N PRO A 375 -2.36 -2.12 -11.91
CA PRO A 375 -2.15 -2.72 -10.59
C PRO A 375 -0.72 -3.19 -10.45
N ARG A 376 -0.05 -2.84 -9.37
CA ARG A 376 1.25 -3.41 -9.01
C ARG A 376 1.15 -4.94 -8.86
N LEU A 377 2.28 -5.59 -9.09
CA LEU A 377 2.48 -7.00 -8.75
C LEU A 377 2.21 -7.22 -7.26
N ARG A 378 1.55 -8.35 -6.99
CA ARG A 378 1.24 -8.83 -5.64
C ARG A 378 2.06 -10.06 -5.39
N ILE A 379 2.90 -10.02 -4.35
CA ILE A 379 3.94 -11.02 -4.14
C ILE A 379 3.86 -11.55 -2.71
N THR A 380 3.93 -12.87 -2.56
CA THR A 380 4.13 -13.53 -1.27
C THR A 380 5.38 -14.38 -1.32
N TYR A 381 6.21 -14.26 -0.28
CA TYR A 381 7.36 -15.13 -0.06
C TYR A 381 6.92 -16.35 0.74
N LEU A 382 7.13 -17.53 0.16
CA LEU A 382 6.81 -18.81 0.77
C LEU A 382 8.11 -19.54 1.10
N ASN A 383 8.43 -19.64 2.39
CA ASN A 383 9.57 -20.42 2.85
C ASN A 383 9.23 -21.93 2.95
N ASP A 384 10.26 -22.76 2.96
CA ASP A 384 10.15 -24.22 3.05
C ASP A 384 9.38 -24.71 4.28
N ARG A 385 9.48 -23.97 5.40
CA ARG A 385 8.82 -24.34 6.65
C ARG A 385 7.32 -24.20 6.53
N ILE A 386 6.84 -23.07 6.03
CA ILE A 386 5.42 -22.82 5.80
C ILE A 386 4.88 -23.78 4.74
N GLU A 387 5.62 -24.07 3.68
CA GLU A 387 5.19 -25.06 2.68
C GLU A 387 5.02 -26.47 3.27
N LYS A 388 5.94 -26.91 4.14
CA LYS A 388 5.82 -28.18 4.86
C LYS A 388 4.61 -28.18 5.80
N LEU A 389 4.33 -27.05 6.47
CA LEU A 389 3.16 -26.94 7.34
C LEU A 389 1.85 -26.97 6.55
N LEU A 390 1.75 -26.26 5.42
CA LEU A 390 0.59 -26.34 4.52
C LEU A 390 0.35 -27.78 4.07
N SER A 391 1.41 -28.49 3.67
CA SER A 391 1.33 -29.91 3.26
C SER A 391 0.91 -30.82 4.41
N LYS A 392 1.45 -30.62 5.61
CA LYS A 392 1.12 -31.39 6.82
C LYS A 392 -0.37 -31.32 7.15
N TYR A 393 -0.98 -30.14 7.04
CA TYR A 393 -2.39 -29.91 7.36
C TYR A 393 -3.31 -30.01 6.13
N ASN A 394 -2.75 -30.33 4.95
CA ASN A 394 -3.47 -30.38 3.68
C ASN A 394 -4.26 -29.08 3.38
N ILE A 395 -3.63 -27.93 3.63
CA ILE A 395 -4.24 -26.60 3.46
C ILE A 395 -3.80 -26.02 2.11
N PRO A 396 -4.74 -25.69 1.20
CA PRO A 396 -4.41 -24.99 -0.03
C PRO A 396 -3.85 -23.59 0.24
N LEU A 397 -2.72 -23.25 -0.38
CA LEU A 397 -2.06 -21.93 -0.24
C LEU A 397 -3.00 -20.79 -0.60
N GLU A 398 -3.69 -20.90 -1.73
CA GLU A 398 -4.59 -19.89 -2.27
C GLU A 398 -5.72 -19.56 -1.30
N LYS A 399 -6.20 -20.56 -0.55
CA LYS A 399 -7.23 -20.39 0.47
C LYS A 399 -6.72 -19.56 1.65
N VAL A 400 -5.49 -19.82 2.10
CA VAL A 400 -4.88 -19.06 3.21
C VAL A 400 -4.67 -17.60 2.83
N LEU A 401 -4.21 -17.34 1.60
CA LEU A 401 -3.98 -15.97 1.14
C LEU A 401 -5.27 -15.13 1.13
N VAL A 402 -6.41 -15.75 0.84
CA VAL A 402 -7.72 -15.07 0.75
C VAL A 402 -8.44 -14.98 2.10
N ASP A 403 -8.48 -16.07 2.86
CA ASP A 403 -9.34 -16.19 4.06
C ASP A 403 -8.57 -16.45 5.37
N GLY A 404 -7.25 -16.60 5.31
CA GLY A 404 -6.44 -17.05 6.44
C GLY A 404 -6.66 -18.53 6.80
N VAL A 405 -6.26 -18.91 8.01
CA VAL A 405 -6.29 -20.32 8.47
C VAL A 405 -7.42 -20.63 9.45
N GLU A 406 -8.19 -19.64 9.90
CA GLU A 406 -9.17 -19.81 10.99
C GLU A 406 -10.24 -20.88 10.70
N GLY A 407 -10.68 -20.97 9.44
CA GLY A 407 -11.61 -22.02 9.00
C GLY A 407 -10.99 -23.42 9.10
N GLU A 408 -9.74 -23.58 8.66
CA GLU A 408 -9.02 -24.86 8.71
C GLU A 408 -8.64 -25.24 10.15
N ARG A 409 -8.23 -24.26 10.96
CA ARG A 409 -7.98 -24.44 12.40
C ARG A 409 -9.24 -24.94 13.11
N SER A 410 -10.39 -24.30 12.85
CA SER A 410 -11.67 -24.71 13.43
C SER A 410 -12.08 -26.13 13.01
N LYS A 411 -11.85 -26.47 11.73
CA LYS A 411 -12.09 -27.82 11.21
C LYS A 411 -11.20 -28.86 11.88
N PHE A 412 -9.90 -28.58 12.00
CA PHE A 412 -8.95 -29.45 12.69
C PHE A 412 -9.37 -29.71 14.14
N ILE A 413 -9.75 -28.68 14.90
CA ILE A 413 -10.21 -28.84 16.30
C ILE A 413 -11.46 -29.72 16.36
N ARG A 414 -12.42 -29.56 15.43
CA ARG A 414 -13.61 -30.40 15.38
C ARG A 414 -13.29 -31.86 15.04
N GLU A 415 -12.31 -32.13 14.18
CA GLU A 415 -11.87 -33.49 13.84
C GLU A 415 -11.18 -34.21 15.01
N GLN A 416 -10.51 -33.47 15.89
CA GLN A 416 -9.91 -34.02 17.13
C GLN A 416 -10.95 -34.17 18.26
N ALA A 417 -12.07 -33.47 18.18
CA ALA A 417 -13.12 -33.51 19.19
C ALA A 417 -13.99 -34.78 19.06
N SER A 418 -14.57 -35.22 20.18
CA SER A 418 -15.50 -36.34 20.19
C SER A 418 -16.80 -35.97 19.50
N HIS A 419 -17.05 -36.56 18.33
CA HIS A 419 -18.30 -36.40 17.60
C HIS A 419 -19.51 -36.75 18.46
N GLN A 420 -19.43 -37.83 19.24
CA GLN A 420 -20.53 -38.26 20.11
C GLN A 420 -20.80 -37.25 21.22
N PHE A 421 -19.78 -36.59 21.77
CA PHE A 421 -19.97 -35.55 22.77
C PHE A 421 -20.71 -34.35 22.17
N ILE A 422 -20.25 -33.87 21.01
CA ILE A 422 -20.86 -32.73 20.30
C ILE A 422 -22.32 -33.03 19.97
N GLU A 423 -22.58 -34.19 19.36
CA GLU A 423 -23.94 -34.62 18.98
C GLU A 423 -24.87 -34.73 20.20
N LYS A 424 -24.37 -35.18 21.35
CA LYS A 424 -25.16 -35.22 22.60
C LYS A 424 -25.51 -33.82 23.11
N VAL A 425 -24.57 -32.87 23.06
CA VAL A 425 -24.83 -31.49 23.49
C VAL A 425 -25.79 -30.79 22.52
N GLU A 426 -25.61 -30.97 21.21
CA GLU A 426 -26.56 -30.48 20.20
C GLU A 426 -27.95 -31.11 20.37
N GLY A 427 -28.00 -32.40 20.72
CA GLY A 427 -29.24 -33.08 21.09
C GLY A 427 -29.92 -32.48 22.33
N MET A 428 -29.15 -32.08 23.36
CA MET A 428 -29.68 -31.37 24.54
C MET A 428 -30.28 -30.02 24.15
N ILE A 429 -29.65 -29.28 23.23
CA ILE A 429 -30.16 -28.01 22.72
C ILE A 429 -31.50 -28.21 22.01
N GLU A 430 -31.60 -29.21 21.14
CA GLU A 430 -32.85 -29.53 20.43
C GLU A 430 -33.96 -30.00 21.37
N GLN A 431 -33.64 -30.83 22.36
CA GLN A 431 -34.60 -31.23 23.39
C GLN A 431 -35.10 -30.02 24.20
N GLN A 432 -34.19 -29.12 24.60
CA GLN A 432 -34.54 -27.90 25.32
C GLN A 432 -35.47 -27.00 24.48
N ARG A 433 -35.20 -26.85 23.18
CA ARG A 433 -36.06 -26.08 22.27
C ARG A 433 -37.48 -26.62 22.20
N ARG A 434 -37.63 -27.96 22.15
CA ARG A 434 -38.95 -28.62 22.17
C ARG A 434 -39.67 -28.39 23.49
N LEU A 435 -39.01 -28.67 24.61
CA LEU A 435 -39.56 -28.44 25.95
C LEU A 435 -39.98 -26.98 26.17
N ASN A 436 -39.16 -26.02 25.72
CA ASN A 436 -39.51 -24.60 25.80
C ASN A 436 -40.78 -24.27 25.01
N LYS A 437 -40.97 -24.87 23.84
CA LYS A 437 -42.19 -24.70 23.05
C LYS A 437 -43.40 -25.24 23.82
N ASP A 438 -43.30 -26.44 24.37
CA ASP A 438 -44.39 -27.05 25.15
C ASP A 438 -44.74 -26.18 26.38
N LEU A 439 -43.74 -25.62 27.07
CA LEU A 439 -43.94 -24.71 28.19
C LEU A 439 -44.60 -23.38 27.78
N LEU A 440 -44.25 -22.85 26.61
CA LEU A 440 -44.87 -21.63 26.08
C LEU A 440 -46.36 -21.84 25.76
N ASP A 441 -46.71 -23.01 25.24
CA ASP A 441 -48.11 -23.37 24.93
C ASP A 441 -48.97 -23.39 26.21
N GLU A 442 -48.43 -23.89 27.33
CA GLU A 442 -49.12 -23.92 28.64
C GLU A 442 -49.34 -22.51 29.25
N VAL A 443 -48.47 -21.55 28.95
CA VAL A 443 -48.52 -20.20 29.54
C VAL A 443 -49.00 -19.12 28.56
N ALA A 444 -49.53 -19.52 27.39
CA ALA A 444 -49.87 -18.64 26.27
C ALA A 444 -50.82 -17.47 26.62
N GLY A 445 -51.58 -17.57 27.71
CA GLY A 445 -52.49 -16.52 28.20
C GLY A 445 -51.88 -15.47 29.14
N ASN A 446 -50.60 -15.59 29.54
CA ASN A 446 -49.97 -14.68 30.51
C ASN A 446 -48.60 -14.17 30.04
N GLN A 447 -48.55 -12.90 29.67
CA GLN A 447 -47.34 -12.26 29.14
C GLN A 447 -46.14 -12.29 30.10
N ASN A 448 -46.36 -12.16 31.41
CA ASN A 448 -45.28 -12.22 32.39
C ASN A 448 -44.67 -13.63 32.46
N ASN A 449 -45.49 -14.67 32.35
CA ASN A 449 -45.03 -16.05 32.33
C ASN A 449 -44.31 -16.40 31.02
N ILE A 450 -44.78 -15.89 29.87
CA ILE A 450 -44.09 -16.02 28.58
C ILE A 450 -42.68 -15.41 28.67
N ASN A 451 -42.57 -14.20 29.22
CA ASN A 451 -41.28 -13.52 29.37
C ASN A 451 -40.33 -14.31 30.29
N LEU A 452 -40.85 -14.86 31.40
CA LEU A 452 -40.09 -15.71 32.32
C LEU A 452 -39.54 -16.96 31.61
N VAL A 453 -40.38 -17.70 30.88
CA VAL A 453 -40.01 -18.93 30.16
C VAL A 453 -38.95 -18.64 29.10
N ASN A 454 -39.17 -17.61 28.27
CA ASN A 454 -38.20 -17.20 27.25
C ASN A 454 -36.85 -16.82 27.87
N LYS A 455 -36.85 -16.00 28.93
CA LYS A 455 -35.61 -15.57 29.58
C LYS A 455 -34.84 -16.73 30.19
N ASN A 456 -35.55 -17.68 30.80
CA ASN A 456 -34.94 -18.87 31.37
C ASN A 456 -34.35 -19.78 30.27
N ASN A 457 -35.07 -19.95 29.16
CA ASN A 457 -34.58 -20.72 28.01
C ASN A 457 -33.34 -20.09 27.37
N GLU A 458 -33.30 -18.76 27.22
CA GLU A 458 -32.08 -18.06 26.78
C GLU A 458 -30.87 -18.44 27.63
N ILE A 459 -31.02 -18.47 28.97
CA ILE A 459 -29.94 -18.85 29.89
C ILE A 459 -29.52 -20.30 29.66
N HIS A 460 -30.47 -21.23 29.52
CA HIS A 460 -30.14 -22.64 29.25
C HIS A 460 -29.37 -22.83 27.95
N ILE A 461 -29.83 -22.20 26.86
CA ILE A 461 -29.15 -22.24 25.56
C ILE A 461 -27.73 -21.66 25.69
N GLN A 462 -27.57 -20.52 26.38
CA GLN A 462 -26.25 -19.94 26.65
C GLN A 462 -25.32 -20.88 27.43
N GLN A 463 -25.85 -21.66 28.39
CA GLN A 463 -25.04 -22.63 29.13
C GLN A 463 -24.60 -23.81 28.27
N TYR A 464 -25.47 -24.32 27.38
CA TYR A 464 -25.07 -25.37 26.43
C TYR A 464 -24.04 -24.88 25.43
N ASP A 465 -24.22 -23.67 24.89
CA ASP A 465 -23.24 -23.02 24.02
C ASP A 465 -21.90 -22.82 24.74
N TYR A 466 -21.93 -22.38 26.01
CA TYR A 466 -20.73 -22.24 26.83
C TYR A 466 -20.02 -23.59 27.02
N LEU A 467 -20.76 -24.65 27.33
CA LEU A 467 -20.20 -26.01 27.49
C LEU A 467 -19.49 -26.46 26.21
N LEU A 468 -20.15 -26.33 25.05
CA LEU A 468 -19.58 -26.72 23.77
C LEU A 468 -18.33 -25.88 23.43
N LYS A 469 -18.39 -24.56 23.61
CA LYS A 469 -17.24 -23.67 23.42
C LYS A 469 -16.07 -24.03 24.34
N ARG A 470 -16.34 -24.30 25.61
CA ARG A 470 -15.32 -24.66 26.59
C ARG A 470 -14.68 -26.01 26.29
N TYR A 471 -15.48 -26.97 25.82
CA TYR A 471 -14.98 -28.26 25.35
C TYR A 471 -14.02 -28.10 24.17
N LEU A 472 -14.42 -27.39 23.12
CA LEU A 472 -13.57 -27.14 21.95
C LEU A 472 -12.29 -26.36 22.32
N LEU A 473 -12.38 -25.41 23.25
CA LEU A 473 -11.20 -24.71 23.77
C LEU A 473 -10.24 -25.64 24.53
N ASN A 474 -10.73 -26.66 25.22
CA ASN A 474 -9.87 -27.64 25.86
C ASN A 474 -9.17 -28.53 24.83
N ILE A 475 -9.89 -28.97 23.79
CA ILE A 475 -9.29 -29.69 22.65
C ILE A 475 -8.21 -28.84 21.98
N GLU A 476 -8.45 -27.54 21.82
CA GLU A 476 -7.46 -26.61 21.30
C GLU A 476 -6.17 -26.60 22.14
N ARG A 477 -6.30 -26.52 23.46
CA ARG A 477 -5.16 -26.51 24.41
C ARG A 477 -4.41 -27.84 24.43
N GLU A 478 -5.11 -28.95 24.29
CA GLU A 478 -4.48 -30.28 24.13
C GLU A 478 -3.64 -30.34 22.84
N ASN A 479 -3.98 -29.54 21.84
CA ASN A 479 -3.33 -29.46 20.54
C ASN A 479 -2.43 -28.22 20.36
N ASP A 480 -1.81 -27.74 21.44
CA ASP A 480 -1.01 -26.51 21.49
C ASP A 480 0.07 -26.41 20.39
N ILE A 481 0.74 -27.52 20.05
CA ILE A 481 1.78 -27.55 18.99
C ILE A 481 1.14 -27.21 17.63
N SER A 482 0.01 -27.83 17.33
CA SER A 482 -0.71 -27.58 16.08
C SER A 482 -1.21 -26.14 16.04
N MET A 483 -1.71 -25.61 17.17
CA MET A 483 -2.17 -24.22 17.25
C MET A 483 -1.05 -23.20 17.02
N LYS A 484 0.15 -23.46 17.51
CA LYS A 484 1.35 -22.65 17.19
C LYS A 484 1.67 -22.70 15.70
N GLN A 485 1.56 -23.87 15.07
CA GLN A 485 1.82 -24.02 13.63
C GLN A 485 0.76 -23.33 12.76
N PHE A 486 -0.52 -23.41 13.13
CA PHE A 486 -1.58 -22.63 12.46
C PHE A 486 -1.30 -21.13 12.56
N ARG A 487 -0.92 -20.64 13.76
CA ARG A 487 -0.53 -19.24 13.94
C ARG A 487 0.64 -18.85 13.05
N GLU A 488 1.66 -19.70 12.96
CA GLU A 488 2.80 -19.44 12.09
C GLU A 488 2.42 -19.34 10.60
N ILE A 489 1.54 -20.22 10.10
CA ILE A 489 0.98 -20.11 8.74
C ILE A 489 0.22 -18.78 8.59
N GLN A 490 -0.64 -18.44 9.56
CA GLN A 490 -1.44 -17.21 9.55
C GLN A 490 -0.56 -15.96 9.50
N GLU A 491 0.37 -15.81 10.44
CA GLU A 491 1.21 -14.61 10.56
C GLU A 491 2.21 -14.46 9.41
N THR A 492 2.48 -15.54 8.67
CA THR A 492 3.34 -15.48 7.48
C THR A 492 2.56 -15.15 6.21
N LEU A 493 1.43 -15.82 5.97
CA LEU A 493 0.73 -15.73 4.69
C LEU A 493 -0.47 -14.77 4.70
N HIS A 494 -1.13 -14.62 5.86
CA HIS A 494 -2.29 -13.75 6.03
C HIS A 494 -2.20 -12.89 7.31
N PRO A 495 -1.06 -12.21 7.56
CA PRO A 495 -0.85 -11.43 8.78
C PRO A 495 -1.92 -10.35 8.94
N MET A 496 -2.43 -10.19 10.16
CA MET A 496 -3.43 -9.17 10.52
C MET A 496 -4.66 -9.12 9.59
N GLY A 497 -5.04 -10.26 8.97
CA GLY A 497 -6.21 -10.32 8.08
C GLY A 497 -5.95 -9.80 6.66
N GLY A 498 -4.69 -9.67 6.25
CA GLY A 498 -4.32 -9.22 4.90
C GLY A 498 -3.08 -9.91 4.37
N LEU A 499 -2.68 -9.55 3.14
CA LEU A 499 -1.50 -10.13 2.50
C LEU A 499 -0.20 -9.76 3.21
N GLN A 500 0.75 -10.69 3.22
CA GLN A 500 2.12 -10.53 3.75
C GLN A 500 2.75 -9.19 3.36
N GLU A 501 2.62 -8.81 2.10
CA GLU A 501 3.24 -7.61 1.53
C GLU A 501 2.79 -6.28 2.17
N ARG A 502 1.64 -6.27 2.85
CA ARG A 502 1.12 -5.07 3.54
C ARG A 502 1.62 -4.92 4.96
N ILE A 503 2.19 -5.97 5.53
CA ILE A 503 2.56 -6.02 6.95
C ILE A 503 4.07 -6.17 7.10
N TRP A 504 4.66 -7.18 6.46
CA TRP A 504 6.07 -7.50 6.62
C TRP A 504 6.97 -6.43 6.01
N ASN A 505 8.15 -6.26 6.60
CA ASN A 505 9.19 -5.35 6.14
C ASN A 505 10.20 -6.04 5.20
N PRO A 506 10.70 -5.38 4.13
CA PRO A 506 11.73 -5.91 3.22
C PRO A 506 13.04 -6.33 3.87
N LEU A 507 13.47 -5.68 4.96
CA LEU A 507 14.68 -6.06 5.69
C LEU A 507 14.61 -7.48 6.24
N GLN A 508 13.40 -7.99 6.53
CA GLN A 508 13.24 -9.38 6.94
C GLN A 508 13.65 -10.34 5.81
N ILE A 509 13.23 -10.07 4.57
CA ILE A 509 13.60 -10.87 3.40
C ILE A 509 15.11 -10.77 3.12
N LEU A 510 15.70 -9.57 3.25
CA LEU A 510 17.15 -9.37 3.12
C LEU A 510 17.93 -10.12 4.22
N ASN A 511 17.41 -10.17 5.45
CA ASN A 511 18.02 -10.89 6.55
C ASN A 511 17.91 -12.40 6.37
N ASP A 512 16.77 -12.90 5.89
CA ASP A 512 16.51 -14.33 5.78
C ASP A 512 17.23 -14.97 4.59
N PHE A 513 17.38 -14.22 3.48
CA PHE A 513 17.86 -14.77 2.20
C PHE A 513 19.09 -14.06 1.61
N GLY A 514 19.60 -13.01 2.25
CA GLY A 514 20.82 -12.32 1.84
C GLY A 514 20.61 -10.89 1.36
N THR A 515 21.64 -10.05 1.50
CA THR A 515 21.61 -8.64 1.10
C THR A 515 21.53 -8.44 -0.41
N ASP A 516 21.79 -9.49 -1.19
CA ASP A 516 21.68 -9.53 -2.64
C ASP A 516 20.37 -10.19 -3.12
N VAL A 517 19.48 -10.60 -2.22
CA VAL A 517 18.23 -11.31 -2.56
C VAL A 517 17.42 -10.62 -3.65
N PHE A 518 17.38 -9.28 -3.60
CA PHE A 518 16.62 -8.45 -4.53
C PHE A 518 17.42 -8.02 -5.76
N LYS A 519 18.69 -8.43 -5.91
CA LYS A 519 19.50 -8.05 -7.07
C LYS A 519 19.10 -8.84 -8.32
N PRO A 520 19.37 -8.31 -9.54
CA PRO A 520 19.08 -9.03 -10.79
C PRO A 520 19.77 -10.39 -10.91
N SER A 521 20.88 -10.59 -10.19
CA SER A 521 21.63 -11.85 -10.18
C SER A 521 20.95 -12.98 -9.40
N THR A 522 20.05 -12.63 -8.48
CA THR A 522 19.53 -13.55 -7.47
C THR A 522 18.00 -13.62 -7.51
N TYR A 523 17.35 -12.46 -7.66
CA TYR A 523 15.90 -12.35 -7.75
C TYR A 523 15.39 -12.92 -9.08
N PRO A 524 14.27 -13.68 -9.08
CA PRO A 524 13.79 -14.30 -10.30
C PRO A 524 13.31 -13.25 -11.32
N PRO A 525 13.50 -13.48 -12.63
CA PRO A 525 12.91 -12.61 -13.63
C PRO A 525 11.39 -12.67 -13.52
N LEU A 526 10.76 -11.52 -13.28
CA LEU A 526 9.31 -11.41 -13.22
C LEU A 526 8.75 -11.11 -14.60
N SER A 527 7.49 -11.51 -14.81
CA SER A 527 6.65 -11.06 -15.91
C SER A 527 5.45 -10.32 -15.33
N TYR A 528 4.99 -9.28 -16.01
CA TYR A 528 3.87 -8.49 -15.52
C TYR A 528 2.59 -9.31 -15.55
N THR A 529 1.85 -9.31 -14.44
CA THR A 529 0.59 -10.06 -14.33
C THR A 529 -0.35 -9.40 -13.32
N PHE A 530 -1.65 -9.61 -13.55
CA PHE A 530 -2.73 -9.25 -12.62
C PHE A 530 -2.94 -10.33 -11.55
N ASP A 531 -2.39 -11.52 -11.76
CA ASP A 531 -2.46 -12.63 -10.82
C ASP A 531 -1.43 -12.49 -9.68
N HIS A 532 -1.58 -13.29 -8.64
CA HIS A 532 -0.69 -13.24 -7.47
C HIS A 532 0.57 -14.06 -7.72
N ILE A 533 1.72 -13.56 -7.28
CA ILE A 533 3.02 -14.20 -7.46
C ILE A 533 3.47 -14.81 -6.14
N ILE A 534 3.88 -16.07 -6.19
CA ILE A 534 4.56 -16.77 -5.11
C ILE A 534 6.03 -16.87 -5.46
N ILE A 535 6.88 -16.30 -4.60
CA ILE A 535 8.33 -16.47 -4.68
C ILE A 535 8.74 -17.46 -3.60
N LYS A 536 9.52 -18.46 -4.00
CA LYS A 536 10.22 -19.38 -3.11
C LYS A 536 11.70 -19.03 -3.16
N PRO A 537 12.20 -18.27 -2.17
CA PRO A 537 13.59 -17.83 -2.12
C PRO A 537 14.60 -18.99 -2.16
#